data_AF-A0A8T6WCQ0-F1
#
_entry.id   AF-A0A8T6WCQ0-F1
#
_cell.length_a   1.000
_cell.length_b   1.000
_cell.length_c   1.000
_cell.angle_alpha   90.00
_cell.angle_beta   90.00
_cell.angle_gamma   90.00
#
_symmetry.space_group_name_H-M   'P 1'
#
loop_
_entity.id
_entity.type
_entity.pdbx_description
1 polymer ?
#
loop_
_entity_poly.entity_id
_entity_poly.type
_entity_poly.pdbx_seq_one_letter_code
_entity_poly.pdbx_strand_id
1 'polypeptide(L)'
;MSPAEIAAYIGAGAWLPHIASWIHRQFSVPVVKIIPDAQIELGYSSYGPIFNLNLALSTTRKDILIDKIGVNLRHEEGDKH
;
A
#
# COMPACT_ATOMS: atom_id res chain seq x y z
N MET A 1 43.18 24.26 -1.42
CA MET A 1 42.43 23.20 -2.10
C MET A 1 42.84 23.20 -3.55
N SER A 2 43.42 22.11 -4.04
CA SER A 2 43.77 21.97 -5.45
C SER A 2 42.50 21.72 -6.28
N PRO A 3 42.50 22.09 -7.58
CA PRO A 3 41.39 21.74 -8.48
C PRO A 3 41.08 20.23 -8.51
N ALA A 4 42.09 19.39 -8.31
CA ALA A 4 41.94 17.94 -8.24
C ALA A 4 41.18 17.50 -6.98
N GLU A 5 41.46 18.12 -5.82
CA GLU A 5 40.72 17.84 -4.58
C GLU A 5 39.24 18.22 -4.71
N ILE A 6 38.95 19.35 -5.35
CA ILE A 6 37.57 19.80 -5.61
C ILE A 6 36.84 18.79 -6.51
N ALA A 7 37.48 18.35 -7.60
CA ALA A 7 36.92 17.35 -8.50
C ALA A 7 36.69 16.01 -7.80
N ALA A 8 37.59 15.60 -6.90
CA ALA A 8 37.44 14.37 -6.11
C ALA A 8 36.23 14.42 -5.18
N TYR A 9 36.00 15.54 -4.48
CA TYR A 9 34.81 15.70 -3.63
C TYR A 9 33.50 15.70 -4.42
N ILE A 10 33.48 16.36 -5.59
CA ILE A 10 32.32 16.38 -6.47
C ILE A 10 32.03 14.97 -7.02
N GLY A 11 33.08 14.26 -7.46
CA GLY A 11 32.96 12.88 -7.95
C GLY A 11 32.47 11.92 -6.87
N ALA A 12 33.00 12.03 -5.65
CA ALA A 12 32.54 11.25 -4.50
C ALA A 12 31.07 11.53 -4.16
N GLY A 13 30.62 12.78 -4.32
CA GLY A 13 29.24 13.19 -4.05
C GLY A 13 28.25 12.94 -5.20
N ALA A 14 28.70 12.58 -6.40
CA ALA A 14 27.84 12.47 -7.59
C ALA A 14 26.69 11.46 -7.43
N TRP A 15 26.87 10.46 -6.57
CA TRP A 15 25.86 9.43 -6.30
C TRP A 15 24.97 9.74 -5.09
N LEU A 16 25.29 10.76 -4.28
CA LEU A 16 24.51 11.12 -3.09
C LEU A 16 23.03 11.37 -3.39
N PRO A 17 22.64 12.14 -4.44
CA PRO A 17 21.23 12.36 -4.74
C PRO A 17 20.48 11.07 -5.08
N HIS A 18 21.14 10.15 -5.81
CA HIS A 18 20.56 8.87 -6.20
C HIS A 18 20.35 7.97 -4.99
N ILE A 19 21.38 7.81 -4.15
CA ILE A 19 21.31 7.02 -2.91
C ILE A 19 20.24 7.58 -1.97
N ALA A 20 20.22 8.90 -1.79
CA ALA A 20 19.22 9.58 -0.97
C ALA A 20 17.80 9.33 -1.51
N SER A 21 17.60 9.36 -2.83
CA SER A 21 16.30 9.08 -3.44
C SER A 21 15.81 7.65 -3.17
N TRP A 22 16.71 6.66 -3.22
CA TRP A 22 16.37 5.26 -2.97
C TRP A 22 15.99 5.03 -1.51
N ILE A 23 16.78 5.59 -0.60
CA ILE A 23 16.49 5.56 0.83
C ILE A 23 15.13 6.22 1.09
N HIS A 24 14.95 7.47 0.62
CA HIS A 24 13.71 8.20 0.81
C HIS A 24 12.50 7.44 0.28
N ARG A 25 12.60 6.86 -0.92
CA ARG A 25 11.52 6.06 -1.51
C ARG A 25 11.18 4.85 -0.64
N GLN A 26 12.18 4.11 -0.17
CA GLN A 26 11.97 2.91 0.64
C GLN A 26 11.23 3.21 1.96
N PHE A 27 11.46 4.38 2.56
CA PHE A 27 10.79 4.81 3.78
C PHE A 27 9.45 5.53 3.53
N SER A 28 9.25 6.10 2.34
CA SER A 28 8.05 6.89 2.00
C SER A 28 6.90 6.08 1.40
N VAL A 29 7.15 4.84 0.95
CA VAL A 29 6.08 3.97 0.44
C VAL A 29 5.11 3.64 1.58
N PRO A 30 3.80 3.99 1.47
CA PRO A 30 2.82 3.68 2.49
C PRO A 30 2.59 2.16 2.55
N VAL A 31 2.37 1.65 3.76
CA VAL A 31 2.07 0.23 3.98
C VAL A 31 0.63 0.12 4.46
N VAL A 32 -0.23 -0.41 3.60
CA VAL A 32 -1.66 -0.60 3.87
C VAL A 32 -1.88 -2.01 4.42
N LYS A 33 -2.51 -2.11 5.58
CA LYS A 33 -2.92 -3.35 6.20
C LYS A 33 -4.44 -3.43 6.22
N ILE A 34 -4.97 -4.51 5.63
CA ILE A 34 -6.40 -4.86 5.69
C ILE A 34 -6.56 -5.86 6.82
N ILE A 35 -7.45 -5.57 7.76
CA ILE A 35 -7.77 -6.43 8.90
C ILE A 35 -9.24 -6.81 8.75
N PRO A 36 -9.55 -7.94 8.10
CA PRO A 36 -10.91 -8.43 8.03
C PRO A 36 -11.32 -9.03 9.37
N ASP A 37 -12.62 -9.03 9.63
CA ASP A 37 -13.16 -9.88 10.69
C ASP A 37 -12.97 -11.38 10.34
N ALA A 38 -12.95 -12.23 11.37
CA ALA A 38 -12.71 -13.67 11.21
C ALA A 38 -13.86 -14.37 10.48
N GLN A 39 -15.05 -13.80 10.55
CA GLN A 39 -16.26 -14.33 9.94
C GLN A 39 -16.92 -13.25 9.09
N ILE A 40 -17.65 -13.70 8.09
CA ILE A 40 -18.48 -12.85 7.24
C ILE A 40 -19.93 -13.13 7.63
N GLU A 41 -20.72 -12.08 7.75
CA GLU A 41 -22.12 -12.20 8.11
C GLU A 41 -22.99 -12.25 6.86
N LEU A 42 -23.79 -13.32 6.76
CA LEU A 42 -24.81 -13.48 5.74
C LEU A 42 -26.18 -13.37 6.41
N GLY A 43 -26.93 -12.34 6.06
CA GLY A 43 -28.28 -12.12 6.54
C GLY A 43 -29.33 -12.31 5.45
N TYR A 44 -30.58 -12.53 5.84
CA TYR A 44 -31.73 -12.48 4.93
C TYR A 44 -32.70 -11.42 5.41
N SER A 45 -33.08 -10.53 4.49
CA SER A 45 -34.12 -9.53 4.71
C SER A 45 -35.28 -9.77 3.74
N SER A 46 -36.40 -9.09 3.95
CA SER A 46 -37.53 -9.09 3.02
C SER A 46 -37.17 -8.60 1.61
N TYR A 47 -36.02 -7.95 1.44
CA TYR A 47 -35.49 -7.45 0.15
C TYR A 47 -34.42 -8.36 -0.47
N GLY A 48 -34.08 -9.48 0.17
CA GLY A 48 -33.08 -10.43 -0.31
C GLY A 48 -31.90 -10.63 0.65
N PRO A 49 -30.87 -11.38 0.22
CA PRO A 49 -29.69 -11.67 1.01
C PRO A 49 -28.83 -10.43 1.20
N ILE A 50 -28.27 -10.28 2.39
CA ILE A 50 -27.34 -9.21 2.76
C ILE A 50 -25.99 -9.86 3.03
N PHE A 51 -24.97 -9.36 2.34
CA PHE A 51 -23.57 -9.70 2.57
C PHE A 51 -22.92 -8.58 3.37
N ASN A 52 -22.66 -8.82 4.66
CA ASN A 52 -22.05 -7.84 5.53
C ASN A 52 -20.58 -8.18 5.77
N LEU A 53 -19.70 -7.30 5.30
CA LEU A 53 -18.25 -7.44 5.41
C LEU A 53 -17.72 -6.38 6.38
N ASN A 54 -17.21 -6.83 7.52
CA ASN A 54 -16.53 -5.97 8.47
C ASN A 54 -15.03 -6.04 8.25
N LEU A 55 -14.42 -4.88 7.98
CA LEU A 55 -12.97 -4.75 7.78
C LEU A 55 -12.47 -3.41 8.31
N ALA A 56 -11.26 -3.42 8.83
CA ALA A 56 -10.51 -2.23 9.18
C ALA A 56 -9.34 -2.03 8.23
N LEU A 57 -9.09 -0.78 7.87
CA LEU A 57 -7.96 -0.36 7.06
C LEU A 57 -7.02 0.45 7.95
N SER A 58 -5.76 0.02 8.00
CA SER A 58 -4.72 0.72 8.74
C SER A 58 -3.57 1.05 7.80
N THR A 59 -3.08 2.28 7.86
CA THR A 59 -1.89 2.69 7.11
C THR A 59 -0.73 2.95 8.06
N THR A 60 0.45 2.52 7.66
CA THR A 60 1.71 2.89 8.33
C THR A 60 2.52 3.80 7.40
N ARG A 61 3.34 4.67 7.99
CA ARG A 61 4.31 5.58 7.35
C ARG A 61 3.72 6.84 6.71
N LYS A 62 2.58 6.75 6.03
CA LYS A 62 1.96 7.91 5.38
C LYS A 62 0.46 7.71 5.18
N ASP A 63 -0.27 8.82 5.13
CA ASP A 63 -1.66 8.87 4.72
C ASP A 63 -1.81 8.47 3.25
N ILE A 64 -2.94 7.85 2.93
CA ILE A 64 -3.27 7.36 1.58
C ILE A 64 -4.70 7.78 1.21
N LEU A 65 -4.93 7.96 -0.09
CA LEU A 65 -6.26 8.04 -0.65
C LEU A 65 -6.62 6.67 -1.22
N ILE A 66 -7.84 6.19 -0.89
CA ILE A 66 -8.37 4.94 -1.44
C ILE A 66 -9.48 5.32 -2.42
N ASP A 67 -9.25 5.06 -3.71
CA ASP A 67 -10.19 5.44 -4.76
C ASP A 67 -11.39 4.48 -4.86
N LYS A 68 -11.14 3.18 -4.66
CA LYS A 68 -12.18 2.15 -4.77
C LYS A 68 -11.84 0.95 -3.90
N ILE A 69 -12.85 0.47 -3.17
CA ILE A 69 -12.83 -0.83 -2.50
C ILE A 69 -13.85 -1.72 -3.21
N GLY A 70 -13.47 -2.94 -3.53
CA GLY A 70 -14.33 -3.93 -4.16
C GLY A 70 -14.17 -5.28 -3.50
N VAL A 71 -15.25 -6.05 -3.47
CA VAL A 71 -15.26 -7.43 -2.99
C VAL A 71 -15.45 -8.32 -4.22
N ASN A 72 -14.63 -9.36 -4.35
CA ASN A 72 -14.81 -10.39 -5.37
C ASN A 72 -15.19 -11.68 -4.66
N LEU A 73 -16.41 -12.16 -4.90
CA LEU A 73 -16.90 -13.40 -4.32
C LEU A 73 -16.71 -14.50 -5.36
N ARG A 74 -15.95 -15.52 -4.97
CA ARG A 74 -15.72 -16.69 -5.83
C ARG A 74 -16.41 -17.89 -5.20
N HIS A 75 -17.41 -18.42 -5.91
CA HIS A 75 -18.03 -19.69 -5.53
C HIS A 75 -17.04 -20.85 -5.77
N GLU A 76 -17.15 -21.94 -5.00
CA GLU A 76 -16.26 -23.11 -5.13
C GLU A 76 -16.31 -23.73 -6.55
N GLU A 77 -17.46 -23.67 -7.21
CA GLU A 77 -17.64 -24.14 -8.59
C GLU A 77 -17.09 -23.18 -9.67
N GLY A 78 -16.48 -22.06 -9.27
CA GLY A 78 -15.75 -21.18 -10.19
C GLY A 78 -16.58 -20.08 -10.86
N ASP A 79 -17.86 -19.98 -10.54
CA ASP A 79 -18.70 -18.88 -11.02
C ASP A 79 -18.32 -17.58 -10.31
N LYS A 80 -18.13 -16.50 -11.08
CA LYS A 80 -17.61 -15.21 -10.60
C LYS A 80 -18.74 -14.18 -10.62
N HIS A 81 -19.05 -13.58 -9.48
CA HIS A 81 -20.01 -12.48 -9.37
C HIS A 81 -19.39 -11.29 -8.61
#